data_AF-A0A553BBB6-F1
#
_entry.id   AF-A0A553BBB6-F1
#
_cell.length_a   1.000
_cell.length_b   1.000
_cell.length_c   1.000
_cell.angle_alpha   90.00
_cell.angle_beta   90.00
_cell.angle_gamma   90.00
#
_symmetry.space_group_name_H-M   'P 1'
#
loop_
_entity.id
_entity.type
_entity.pdbx_description
1 polymer ?
#
loop_
_entity_poly.entity_id
_entity_poly.type
_entity_poly.pdbx_seq_one_letter_code
_entity_poly.pdbx_strand_id
1 'polypeptide(L)'
;MKTVTKMGNRKRIKPKKLRKGDVVRAIDAGVKWEHIYFILEDQTEGNHVQCFSVCNLTGSKIPKGEHAFELSEYDLPEVWFKTKKPQTWLRCKDIKCIRKLQIIEELGNIIESHPKLWSDICRAFHSCRISEKFKNACDCEYEIIQREINLELYKEEDCECET
;
A
#
# COMPACT_ATOMS: atom_id res chain seq x y z
N MET A 1 -16.98 43.55 -38.23
CA MET A 1 -17.11 43.30 -36.78
C MET A 1 -16.69 41.86 -36.51
N LYS A 2 -15.65 41.61 -35.69
CA LYS A 2 -15.22 40.26 -35.31
C LYS A 2 -15.60 40.02 -33.85
N THR A 3 -16.42 39.00 -33.62
CA THR A 3 -16.93 38.58 -32.32
C THR A 3 -15.79 37.90 -31.54
N VAL A 4 -15.41 38.46 -30.41
CA VAL A 4 -14.45 37.84 -29.48
C VAL A 4 -15.22 36.87 -28.59
N THR A 5 -15.04 35.58 -28.83
CA THR A 5 -15.62 34.52 -27.99
C THR A 5 -14.86 34.47 -26.65
N LYS A 6 -15.55 34.81 -25.55
CA LYS A 6 -14.99 34.69 -24.18
C LYS A 6 -14.64 33.22 -23.91
N MET A 7 -13.35 32.91 -23.78
CA MET A 7 -12.89 31.62 -23.25
C MET A 7 -13.29 31.53 -21.79
N GLY A 8 -14.21 30.62 -21.47
CA GLY A 8 -14.64 30.36 -20.09
C GLY A 8 -13.49 29.88 -19.21
N ASN A 9 -13.40 30.43 -18.01
CA ASN A 9 -12.48 29.96 -16.96
C ASN A 9 -12.81 28.50 -16.61
N ARG A 10 -12.07 27.54 -17.18
CA ARG A 10 -12.09 26.15 -16.72
C ARG A 10 -11.52 26.13 -15.30
N LYS A 11 -12.36 25.84 -14.30
CA LYS A 11 -11.89 25.52 -12.94
C LYS A 11 -10.90 24.36 -13.06
N ARG A 12 -9.64 24.60 -12.69
CA ARG A 12 -8.60 23.58 -12.67
C ARG A 12 -8.94 22.59 -11.55
N ILE A 13 -9.44 21.41 -11.91
CA ILE A 13 -9.66 20.32 -10.95
C ILE A 13 -8.28 19.94 -10.40
N LYS A 14 -8.07 20.10 -9.10
CA LYS A 14 -6.83 19.65 -8.45
C LYS A 14 -6.86 18.12 -8.43
N PRO A 15 -5.80 17.44 -8.90
CA PRO A 15 -5.73 15.99 -8.82
C PRO A 15 -5.75 15.56 -7.34
N LYS A 16 -6.58 14.56 -7.01
CA LYS A 16 -6.66 13.97 -5.67
C LYS A 16 -5.27 13.52 -5.22
N LYS A 17 -4.90 13.82 -3.98
CA LYS A 17 -3.62 13.38 -3.40
C LYS A 17 -3.74 11.92 -2.97
N LEU A 18 -2.68 11.15 -3.19
CA LEU A 18 -2.60 9.78 -2.66
C LEU A 18 -2.35 9.85 -1.16
N ARG A 19 -2.94 8.91 -0.44
CA ARG A 19 -2.85 8.80 1.00
C ARG A 19 -2.38 7.42 1.39
N LYS A 20 -1.81 7.33 2.59
CA LYS A 20 -1.52 6.06 3.24
C LYS A 20 -2.78 5.18 3.27
N GLY A 21 -2.59 3.89 3.01
CA GLY A 21 -3.65 2.90 2.93
C GLY A 21 -4.40 2.88 1.60
N ASP A 22 -4.18 3.83 0.68
CA ASP A 22 -4.85 3.77 -0.62
C ASP A 22 -4.49 2.47 -1.35
N VAL A 23 -5.51 1.81 -1.88
CA VAL A 23 -5.37 0.62 -2.71
C VAL A 23 -5.45 1.07 -4.15
N VAL A 24 -4.42 0.78 -4.93
CA VAL A 24 -4.31 1.26 -6.31
C VAL A 24 -3.96 0.13 -7.27
N ARG A 25 -4.45 0.24 -8.50
CA ARG A 25 -4.02 -0.57 -9.62
C ARG A 25 -2.99 0.20 -10.43
N ALA A 26 -1.83 -0.40 -10.66
CA ALA A 26 -0.74 0.26 -11.36
C ALA A 26 0.11 -0.72 -12.18
N ILE A 27 0.90 -0.16 -13.10
CA ILE A 27 1.88 -0.92 -13.91
C ILE A 27 3.30 -0.49 -13.50
N ASP A 28 4.12 -1.46 -13.10
CA ASP A 28 5.54 -1.22 -12.84
C ASP A 28 6.26 -0.84 -14.14
N ALA A 29 7.27 0.03 -14.03
CA ALA A 29 8.13 0.34 -15.16
C ALA A 29 8.82 -0.93 -15.66
N GLY A 30 8.64 -1.28 -16.94
CA GLY A 30 9.20 -2.48 -17.54
C GLY A 30 8.36 -3.76 -17.37
N VAL A 31 7.20 -3.69 -16.71
CA VAL A 31 6.27 -4.82 -16.56
C VAL A 31 5.06 -4.59 -17.47
N LYS A 32 4.54 -5.66 -18.09
CA LYS A 32 3.37 -5.61 -18.99
C LYS A 32 2.03 -5.81 -18.28
N TRP A 33 2.07 -6.21 -17.01
CA TRP A 33 0.91 -6.62 -16.24
C TRP A 33 0.60 -5.61 -15.16
N GLU A 34 -0.69 -5.48 -14.86
CA GLU A 34 -1.19 -4.64 -13.79
C GLU A 34 -1.08 -5.38 -12.46
N HIS A 35 -0.74 -4.64 -11.42
CA HIS A 35 -0.67 -5.13 -10.05
C HIS A 35 -1.50 -4.24 -9.14
N ILE A 36 -1.98 -4.81 -8.05
CA ILE A 36 -2.64 -4.09 -6.97
C ILE A 36 -1.59 -3.75 -5.92
N TYR A 37 -1.58 -2.51 -5.47
CA TYR A 37 -0.64 -1.97 -4.49
C TYR A 37 -1.36 -1.32 -3.33
N PHE A 38 -0.79 -1.46 -2.14
CA PHE A 38 -1.12 -0.65 -0.98
C PHE A 38 -0.08 0.46 -0.86
N ILE A 39 -0.55 1.71 -0.82
CA ILE A 39 0.29 2.88 -0.57
C ILE A 39 0.60 2.95 0.93
N LEU A 40 1.87 3.06 1.29
CA LEU A 40 2.32 3.04 2.69
C LEU A 40 2.61 4.42 3.27
N GLU A 41 2.54 5.47 2.47
CA GLU A 41 2.86 6.84 2.88
C GLU A 41 1.97 7.88 2.21
N ASP A 42 1.77 9.01 2.88
CA ASP A 42 1.00 10.11 2.32
C ASP A 42 1.78 10.88 1.25
N GLN A 43 1.06 11.44 0.28
CA GLN A 43 1.65 12.37 -0.67
C GLN A 43 2.02 13.68 0.03
N THR A 44 3.33 13.99 0.07
CA THR A 44 3.83 15.26 0.59
C THR A 44 3.63 16.38 -0.44
N GLU A 45 3.47 17.62 0.02
CA GLU A 45 3.30 18.76 -0.90
C GLU A 45 4.57 18.96 -1.75
N GLY A 46 4.40 19.17 -3.07
CA GLY A 46 5.48 19.61 -3.97
C GLY A 46 6.08 18.53 -4.89
N ASN A 47 6.00 17.24 -4.56
CA ASN A 47 6.67 16.20 -5.34
C ASN A 47 5.76 15.49 -6.33
N HIS A 48 5.65 16.06 -7.53
CA HIS A 48 5.05 15.40 -8.70
C HIS A 48 5.85 14.17 -9.18
N VAL A 49 7.06 13.98 -8.64
CA VAL A 49 7.96 12.84 -8.89
C VAL A 49 8.05 11.90 -7.68
N GLN A 50 7.19 12.05 -6.67
CA GLN A 50 7.23 11.19 -5.48
C GLN A 50 7.09 9.71 -5.87
N CYS A 51 8.00 8.91 -5.32
CA CYS A 51 8.10 7.46 -5.46
C CYS A 51 7.53 6.90 -4.15
N PHE A 52 6.28 6.44 -4.22
CA PHE A 52 5.52 5.98 -3.07
C PHE A 52 5.96 4.58 -2.67
N SER A 53 6.30 4.40 -1.41
CA SER A 53 6.54 3.10 -0.78
C SER A 53 5.27 2.27 -0.85
N VAL A 54 5.39 1.05 -1.38
CA VAL A 54 4.26 0.17 -1.63
C VAL A 54 4.55 -1.28 -1.28
N CYS A 55 3.49 -2.01 -0.94
CA CYS A 55 3.45 -3.46 -1.02
C CYS A 55 2.45 -3.88 -2.09
N ASN A 56 2.70 -4.99 -2.78
CA ASN A 56 1.84 -5.45 -3.86
C ASN A 56 1.15 -6.77 -3.53
N LEU A 57 -0.06 -6.96 -4.02
CA LEU A 57 -0.73 -8.24 -3.95
C LEU A 57 -0.16 -9.20 -5.00
N THR A 58 0.04 -10.46 -4.61
CA THR A 58 0.48 -11.53 -5.49
C THR A 58 -0.11 -12.86 -5.06
N GLY A 59 -0.59 -13.67 -5.99
CA GLY A 59 -0.89 -15.08 -5.74
C GLY A 59 0.15 -15.99 -6.38
N SER A 60 1.42 -15.59 -6.33
CA SER A 60 2.56 -16.37 -6.82
C SER A 60 3.43 -16.74 -5.63
N LYS A 61 4.19 -17.84 -5.75
CA LYS A 61 5.13 -18.28 -4.70
C LYS A 61 6.09 -17.14 -4.34
N ILE A 62 6.22 -16.89 -3.05
CA ILE A 62 7.12 -15.86 -2.52
C ILE A 62 8.56 -16.41 -2.55
N PRO A 63 9.53 -15.68 -3.14
CA PRO A 63 10.94 -16.04 -3.04
C PRO A 63 11.44 -16.02 -1.59
N LYS A 64 12.43 -16.87 -1.27
CA LYS A 64 13.10 -16.82 0.04
C LYS A 64 13.72 -15.44 0.27
N GLY A 65 13.71 -14.96 1.52
CA GLY A 65 14.28 -13.67 1.90
C GLY A 65 13.44 -12.43 1.57
N GLU A 66 12.18 -12.59 1.14
CA GLU A 66 11.26 -11.46 0.94
C GLU A 66 10.14 -11.44 1.97
N HIS A 67 9.77 -10.24 2.43
CA HIS A 67 8.66 -10.06 3.36
C HIS A 67 7.33 -10.23 2.64
N ALA A 68 6.55 -11.23 3.07
CA ALA A 68 5.21 -11.43 2.59
C ALA A 68 4.26 -11.85 3.71
N PHE A 69 3.01 -11.41 3.60
CA PHE A 69 1.93 -11.71 4.54
C PHE A 69 0.82 -12.42 3.79
N GLU A 70 0.41 -13.59 4.28
CA GLU A 70 -0.73 -14.27 3.68
C GLU A 70 -2.01 -13.52 4.03
N LEU A 71 -2.85 -13.25 3.04
CA LEU A 71 -4.10 -12.51 3.19
C LEU A 71 -5.33 -13.38 3.01
N SER A 72 -5.18 -14.71 2.95
CA SER A 72 -6.27 -15.65 2.65
C SER A 72 -7.40 -15.63 3.70
N GLU A 73 -7.10 -15.21 4.93
CA GLU A 73 -8.06 -15.09 6.01
C GLU A 73 -8.94 -13.83 5.94
N TYR A 74 -8.59 -12.87 5.08
CA TYR A 74 -9.31 -11.60 4.95
C TYR A 74 -10.20 -11.61 3.71
N ASP A 75 -11.44 -11.17 3.86
CA ASP A 75 -12.39 -11.06 2.76
C ASP A 75 -12.13 -9.80 1.90
N LEU A 76 -11.05 -9.84 1.13
CA LEU A 76 -10.66 -8.72 0.27
C LEU A 76 -11.68 -8.51 -0.86
N PRO A 77 -12.06 -7.26 -1.19
CA PRO A 77 -13.08 -6.97 -2.20
C PRO A 77 -12.72 -7.56 -3.57
N GLU A 78 -13.62 -8.39 -4.13
CA GLU A 78 -13.43 -9.00 -5.45
C GLU A 78 -13.18 -7.96 -6.54
N VAL A 79 -13.79 -6.78 -6.42
CA VAL A 79 -13.65 -5.66 -7.37
C VAL A 79 -12.21 -5.16 -7.51
N TRP A 80 -11.34 -5.43 -6.53
CA TRP A 80 -9.93 -5.07 -6.64
C TRP A 80 -9.21 -5.94 -7.67
N PHE A 81 -9.65 -7.18 -7.86
CA PHE A 81 -9.00 -8.19 -8.68
C PHE A 81 -9.67 -8.31 -10.05
N LYS A 82 -8.87 -8.37 -11.12
CA LYS A 82 -9.39 -8.89 -12.41
C LYS A 82 -9.68 -10.38 -12.32
N THR A 83 -8.87 -11.10 -11.55
CA THR A 83 -9.04 -12.51 -11.22
C THR A 83 -8.39 -12.73 -9.86
N LYS A 84 -9.20 -12.97 -8.83
CA LYS A 84 -8.69 -13.25 -7.48
C LYS A 84 -8.18 -14.68 -7.43
N LYS A 85 -7.00 -14.86 -6.86
CA LYS A 85 -6.42 -16.20 -6.65
C LYS A 85 -6.82 -16.71 -5.25
N PRO A 86 -6.96 -18.03 -5.06
CA PRO A 86 -7.33 -18.60 -3.75
C PRO A 86 -6.37 -18.19 -2.63
N GLN A 87 -5.08 -18.13 -2.95
CA GLN A 87 -4.06 -17.57 -2.07
C GLN A 87 -3.60 -16.23 -2.60
N THR A 88 -3.65 -15.23 -1.74
CA THR A 88 -3.17 -13.88 -2.01
C THR A 88 -2.21 -13.49 -0.90
N TRP A 89 -1.06 -12.98 -1.28
CA TRP A 89 0.00 -12.52 -0.40
C TRP A 89 0.20 -11.03 -0.60
N LEU A 90 0.39 -10.29 0.50
CA LEU A 90 0.94 -8.95 0.47
C LEU A 90 2.46 -9.04 0.46
N ARG A 91 3.09 -8.66 -0.65
CA ARG A 91 4.54 -8.71 -0.82
C ARG A 91 5.13 -7.31 -0.70
N CYS A 92 6.03 -7.12 0.25
CA CYS A 92 6.72 -5.86 0.48
C CYS A 92 8.19 -6.00 0.05
N LYS A 93 8.66 -5.06 -0.77
CA LYS A 93 10.05 -5.03 -1.23
C LYS A 93 10.66 -3.68 -0.93
N ASP A 94 11.86 -3.67 -0.35
CA ASP A 94 12.57 -2.45 0.03
C ASP A 94 12.75 -1.45 -1.12
N ILE A 95 13.08 -1.94 -2.32
CA ILE A 95 13.38 -1.08 -3.48
C ILE A 95 12.10 -0.70 -4.24
N LYS A 96 10.97 -1.37 -3.99
CA LYS A 96 9.77 -1.15 -4.81
C LYS A 96 9.08 0.15 -4.42
N CYS A 97 8.70 0.91 -5.44
CA CYS A 97 7.84 2.07 -5.31
C CYS A 97 7.02 2.27 -6.59
N ILE A 98 5.90 2.98 -6.46
CA ILE A 98 5.05 3.38 -7.57
C ILE A 98 5.05 4.90 -7.65
N ARG A 99 5.06 5.46 -8.87
CA ARG A 99 4.82 6.89 -9.10
C ARG A 99 3.37 7.12 -9.49
N LYS A 100 2.86 8.32 -9.23
CA LYS A 100 1.46 8.68 -9.55
C LYS A 100 1.06 8.43 -11.01
N LEU A 101 1.98 8.67 -11.95
CA LEU A 101 1.73 8.46 -13.38
C LEU A 101 1.59 6.98 -13.77
N GLN A 102 1.97 6.05 -12.90
CA GLN A 102 1.84 4.62 -13.13
C GLN A 102 0.52 4.06 -12.61
N ILE A 103 -0.22 4.84 -11.83
CA ILE A 103 -1.52 4.45 -11.28
C ILE A 103 -2.58 4.61 -12.36
N ILE A 104 -3.29 3.51 -12.62
CA ILE A 104 -4.40 3.42 -13.56
C ILE A 104 -5.71 3.76 -12.85
N GLU A 105 -5.86 3.24 -11.63
CA GLU A 105 -7.12 3.27 -10.90
C GLU A 105 -6.89 3.28 -9.39
N GLU A 106 -7.67 4.07 -8.66
CA GLU A 106 -7.79 4.01 -7.21
C GLU A 106 -8.97 3.09 -6.85
N LEU A 107 -8.71 2.02 -6.10
CA LEU A 107 -9.66 0.95 -5.80
C LEU A 107 -10.31 1.08 -4.43
N GLY A 108 -9.79 1.95 -3.56
CA GLY A 108 -10.29 2.18 -2.21
C GLY A 108 -9.17 2.54 -1.24
N ASN A 109 -9.44 2.36 0.05
CA ASN A 109 -8.46 2.53 1.12
C ASN A 109 -8.58 1.37 2.13
N ILE A 110 -7.47 0.67 2.38
CA ILE A 110 -7.42 -0.53 3.22
C ILE A 110 -7.62 -0.20 4.70
N ILE A 111 -7.18 0.97 5.15
CA ILE A 111 -7.35 1.41 6.54
C ILE A 111 -8.83 1.63 6.83
N GLU A 112 -9.55 2.24 5.88
CA GLU A 112 -10.98 2.50 6.00
C GLU A 112 -11.82 1.22 5.84
N SER A 113 -11.45 0.33 4.93
CA SER A 113 -12.25 -0.86 4.59
C SER A 113 -11.92 -2.11 5.43
N HIS A 114 -10.65 -2.27 5.83
CA HIS A 114 -10.15 -3.45 6.55
C HIS A 114 -9.15 -3.03 7.65
N PRO A 115 -9.60 -2.26 8.66
CA PRO A 115 -8.72 -1.75 9.70
C PRO A 115 -7.98 -2.85 10.47
N LYS A 116 -8.63 -4.02 10.68
CA LYS A 116 -7.99 -5.18 11.31
C LYS A 116 -6.79 -5.68 10.49
N LEU A 117 -6.97 -5.87 9.18
CA LEU A 117 -5.87 -6.27 8.30
C LEU A 117 -4.72 -5.26 8.34
N TRP A 118 -5.04 -3.96 8.32
CA TRP A 118 -4.00 -2.95 8.43
C TRP A 118 -3.23 -3.03 9.75
N SER A 119 -3.92 -3.23 10.87
CA SER A 119 -3.31 -3.44 12.18
C SER A 119 -2.39 -4.67 12.19
N ASP A 120 -2.84 -5.78 11.61
CA ASP A 120 -2.05 -7.02 11.54
C ASP A 120 -0.80 -6.83 10.64
N ILE A 121 -0.92 -6.13 9.52
CA ILE A 121 0.24 -5.72 8.68
C ILE A 121 1.21 -4.87 9.51
N CYS A 122 0.70 -3.92 10.29
CA CYS A 122 1.52 -3.05 11.12
C CYS A 122 2.25 -3.79 12.25
N ARG A 123 1.58 -4.75 12.88
CA ARG A 123 2.20 -5.65 13.86
C ARG A 123 3.31 -6.46 13.23
N ALA A 124 3.07 -6.99 12.04
CA ALA A 124 4.07 -7.76 11.34
C ALA A 124 5.26 -6.89 10.89
N PHE A 125 5.02 -5.62 10.53
CA PHE A 125 6.08 -4.63 10.27
C PHE A 125 6.89 -4.29 11.53
N HIS A 126 6.25 -4.28 12.69
CA HIS A 126 6.91 -4.04 13.98
C HIS A 126 7.79 -5.22 14.38
N SER A 127 7.24 -6.44 14.34
CA SER A 127 7.94 -7.65 14.80
C SER A 127 9.08 -8.04 13.87
N CYS A 128 8.93 -7.79 12.56
CA CYS A 128 9.96 -8.13 11.60
C CYS A 128 10.95 -6.97 11.45
N ARG A 129 12.23 -7.29 11.24
CA ARG A 129 13.25 -6.29 10.87
C ARG A 129 13.05 -5.84 9.42
N ILE A 130 11.88 -5.29 9.12
CA ILE A 130 11.58 -4.74 7.81
C ILE A 130 12.35 -3.43 7.68
N SER A 131 12.88 -3.18 6.48
CA SER A 131 13.71 -2.01 6.15
C SER A 131 13.19 -0.71 6.78
N GLU A 132 14.11 0.18 7.17
CA GLU A 132 13.78 1.49 7.76
C GLU A 132 12.76 2.30 6.95
N LYS A 133 12.68 2.02 5.64
CA LYS A 133 11.72 2.60 4.71
C LYS A 133 10.26 2.40 5.13
N PHE A 134 9.95 1.36 5.91
CA PHE A 134 8.60 1.04 6.36
C PHE A 134 8.29 1.49 7.79
N LYS A 135 9.26 2.06 8.51
CA LYS A 135 9.04 2.60 9.87
C LYS A 135 7.82 3.52 9.89
N ASN A 136 7.79 4.44 8.93
CA ASN A 136 6.73 5.45 8.83
C ASN A 136 5.38 4.91 8.37
N ALA A 137 5.28 3.65 7.93
CA ALA A 137 4.02 3.08 7.48
C ALA A 137 3.02 2.99 8.64
N CYS A 138 3.48 2.70 9.85
CA CYS A 138 2.62 2.36 10.98
C CYS A 138 2.84 3.22 12.23
N ASP A 139 3.47 4.40 12.12
CA ASP A 139 3.91 5.23 13.27
C ASP A 139 2.91 5.36 14.42
N CYS A 140 1.61 5.57 14.14
CA CYS A 140 0.59 5.70 15.19
C CYS A 140 0.25 4.38 15.89
N GLU A 141 0.40 3.25 15.19
CA GLU A 141 0.14 1.91 15.71
C GLU A 141 1.35 1.37 16.48
N TYR A 142 2.58 1.81 16.17
CA TYR A 142 3.79 1.35 16.87
C TYR A 142 3.73 1.58 18.38
N GLU A 143 3.29 2.76 18.84
CA GLU A 143 3.19 3.04 20.27
C GLU A 143 2.14 2.15 20.98
N ILE A 144 1.05 1.83 20.28
CA ILE A 144 -0.01 0.97 20.79
C ILE A 144 0.49 -0.47 20.86
N ILE A 145 1.10 -0.97 19.79
CA ILE A 145 1.68 -2.31 19.69
C ILE A 145 2.76 -2.51 20.77
N GLN A 146 3.66 -1.56 20.95
CA GLN A 146 4.70 -1.64 21.98
C GLN A 146 4.10 -1.69 23.40
N ARG A 147 3.00 -0.96 23.65
CA ARG A 147 2.28 -1.06 24.92
C ARG A 147 1.63 -2.43 25.11
N GLU A 148 1.03 -2.99 24.07
CA GLU A 148 0.42 -4.34 24.12
C GLU A 148 1.47 -5.43 24.39
N ILE A 149 2.65 -5.34 23.77
CA ILE A 149 3.80 -6.21 24.05
C ILE A 149 4.26 -6.06 25.50
N ASN A 150 4.45 -4.81 25.97
CA ASN A 150 4.89 -4.54 27.35
C ASN A 150 3.88 -5.01 28.41
N LEU A 151 2.60 -5.12 28.06
CA LEU A 151 1.54 -5.64 28.92
C LEU A 151 1.37 -7.16 28.82
N GLU A 152 2.23 -7.86 28.08
CA GLU A 152 2.15 -9.30 27.80
C GLU A 152 0.81 -9.75 27.16
N LEU A 153 0.07 -8.80 26.59
CA LEU A 153 -1.20 -9.07 25.89
C LEU A 153 -0.95 -9.70 24.51
N TYR A 154 0.26 -9.56 24.01
CA TYR A 154 0.73 -10.12 22.76
C TYR A 154 2.16 -10.63 22.93
N LYS A 155 2.46 -11.81 22.37
CA LYS A 155 3.83 -12.32 22.27
C LYS A 155 4.36 -11.92 20.91
N GLU A 156 5.58 -11.38 20.87
CA GLU A 156 6.29 -11.20 19.59
C GLU A 156 6.30 -12.54 18.86
N GLU A 157 5.58 -12.60 17.74
CA GLU A 157 5.64 -13.75 16.85
C GLU A 157 7.03 -13.74 16.20
N ASP A 158 7.70 -14.90 16.29
CA ASP A 158 8.96 -15.12 15.60
C ASP A 158 8.66 -14.97 14.13
N CYS A 159 9.19 -13.92 13.52
CA CYS A 159 9.00 -13.75 12.11
C CYS A 159 9.66 -14.96 11.44
N GLU A 160 8.86 -15.84 10.83
CA GLU A 160 9.32 -16.85 9.87
C GLU A 160 9.86 -16.18 8.59
N CYS A 161 10.62 -15.08 8.75
CA CYS A 161 11.55 -14.57 7.79
C CYS A 161 12.55 -15.68 7.53
N GLU A 162 12.29 -16.51 6.51
CA GLU A 162 13.32 -17.33 5.91
C GLU A 162 14.43 -16.38 5.43
N THR A 163 15.44 -16.20 6.28
CA THR A 163 16.68 -15.48 5.99
C THR A 163 17.56 -16.28 5.04
#